data_AF-A0A2N5WZT7-F1
#
_entry.id   AF-A0A2N5WZT7-F1
#
_cell.length_a   1.000
_cell.length_b   1.000
_cell.length_c   1.000
_cell.angle_alpha   90.00
_cell.angle_beta   90.00
_cell.angle_gamma   90.00
#
_symmetry.space_group_name_H-M   'P 1'
#
loop_
_entity.id
_entity.type
_entity.pdbx_description
1 polymer ?
#
loop_
_entity_poly.entity_id
_entity_poly.type
_entity_poly.pdbx_seq_one_letter_code
_entity_poly.pdbx_strand_id
1 'polypeptide(L)'
;MNRKLGLKLLSTVMHWDDTEAVEEFDWLSFMAAYKYDGYRDFCAGARFIESLATWLQQFQEKDRAEAYRFIKAKLIYFSPMEIERLVEKLVPELVQRQIVRRVADELGIRPYEVWSSQANEFAYSIELRKTLFMGLSDGARIDILRRMNAGIISNEQVVVATQIDIDKWRSLVLDLRKDLVKRGSEEDAGSHFNSVYLIDDFTASGTSLLPDPDLVGKLKGKLVKFLRSAKAAENELRSEKPFSDSLEIFVHHYIGTEEAERRINRVYKKVREQLEQEFGVSDVHFSYGLKLPDAITLTEKSSDPFVRICQSYYDPAIEGAGEHGAQSGHTDRMFGYGGCGLPVVLEHNTPNNSLSILHSRTNGDDGKHKMRPLFYRRERHSDLVVQAEHQSEVVVGDG
;
A
#
# COMPACT_ATOMS: atom_id res chain seq x y z
N MET A 1 1.68 -4.89 -30.34
CA MET A 1 2.18 -3.80 -31.19
C MET A 1 3.70 -3.90 -31.32
N ASN A 2 4.31 -3.47 -32.42
CA ASN A 2 5.76 -3.59 -32.65
C ASN A 2 6.50 -2.50 -31.86
N ARG A 3 7.29 -2.87 -30.85
CA ARG A 3 8.10 -1.96 -30.03
C ARG A 3 8.87 -0.89 -30.82
N LYS A 4 9.38 -1.26 -32.00
CA LYS A 4 10.10 -0.34 -32.90
C LYS A 4 9.21 0.82 -33.37
N LEU A 5 7.90 0.58 -33.54
CA LEU A 5 6.94 1.62 -33.91
C LEU A 5 6.71 2.60 -32.74
N GLY A 6 6.59 2.09 -31.51
CA GLY A 6 6.44 2.94 -30.32
C GLY A 6 7.66 3.85 -30.10
N LEU A 7 8.87 3.31 -30.26
CA LEU A 7 10.11 4.09 -30.18
C LEU A 7 10.20 5.15 -31.28
N LYS A 8 9.86 4.81 -32.53
CA LYS A 8 9.81 5.79 -33.63
C LYS A 8 8.81 6.92 -33.36
N LEU A 9 7.60 6.57 -32.88
CA LEU A 9 6.60 7.55 -32.51
C LEU A 9 7.14 8.50 -31.41
N LEU A 10 7.79 7.94 -30.39
CA LEU A 10 8.34 8.72 -29.30
C LEU A 10 9.46 9.66 -29.77
N SER A 11 10.38 9.20 -30.63
CA SER A 11 11.41 10.05 -31.25
C SER A 11 10.79 11.20 -32.06
N THR A 12 9.73 10.95 -32.83
CA THR A 12 8.99 12.02 -33.51
C THR A 12 8.33 13.00 -32.55
N VAL A 13 7.73 12.52 -31.45
CA VAL A 13 7.10 13.38 -30.43
C VAL A 13 8.12 14.27 -29.71
N MET A 14 9.32 13.74 -29.51
CA MET A 14 10.41 14.40 -28.79
C MET A 14 11.32 15.24 -29.68
N HIS A 15 11.22 15.12 -31.00
CA HIS A 15 12.13 15.75 -31.96
C HIS A 15 13.61 15.40 -31.75
N TRP A 16 13.87 14.15 -31.33
CA TRP A 16 15.23 13.65 -31.15
C TRP A 16 15.95 13.51 -32.48
N ASP A 17 17.24 13.86 -32.48
CA ASP A 17 18.14 13.48 -33.56
C ASP A 17 18.49 11.99 -33.51
N ASP A 18 19.16 11.49 -34.54
CA ASP A 18 19.51 10.07 -34.65
C ASP A 18 20.42 9.59 -33.50
N THR A 19 21.25 10.48 -32.93
CA THR A 19 22.19 10.11 -31.86
C THR A 19 21.45 9.99 -30.54
N GLU A 20 20.68 11.01 -30.17
CA GLU A 20 19.85 11.02 -28.96
C GLU A 20 18.82 9.88 -29.01
N ALA A 21 18.19 9.64 -30.17
CA ALA A 21 17.22 8.56 -30.33
C ALA A 21 17.85 7.18 -30.06
N VAL A 22 19.07 6.91 -30.52
CA VAL A 22 19.74 5.62 -30.26
C VAL A 22 19.97 5.42 -28.76
N GLU A 23 20.53 6.42 -28.08
CA GLU A 23 20.80 6.34 -26.64
C GLU A 23 19.52 6.16 -25.82
N GLU A 24 18.48 6.94 -26.15
CA GLU A 24 17.21 6.87 -25.42
C GLU A 24 16.43 5.60 -25.73
N PHE A 25 16.53 5.07 -26.95
CA PHE A 25 15.88 3.80 -27.30
C PHE A 25 16.43 2.62 -26.50
N ASP A 26 17.73 2.61 -26.24
CA ASP A 26 18.36 1.56 -25.43
C ASP A 26 17.87 1.63 -23.98
N TRP A 27 17.90 2.82 -23.36
CA TRP A 27 17.39 3.02 -22.00
C TRP A 27 15.90 2.69 -21.88
N LEU A 28 15.07 3.23 -22.77
CA LEU A 28 13.62 2.96 -22.82
C LEU A 28 13.35 1.47 -23.00
N SER A 29 14.14 0.82 -23.84
CA SER A 29 13.96 -0.61 -24.08
C SER A 29 14.32 -1.44 -22.86
N PHE A 30 15.40 -1.10 -22.18
CA PHE A 30 15.75 -1.77 -20.95
C PHE A 30 14.67 -1.56 -19.87
N MET A 31 14.30 -0.31 -19.59
CA MET A 31 13.38 0.03 -18.50
C MET A 31 11.95 -0.44 -18.73
N ALA A 32 11.45 -0.37 -19.97
CA ALA A 32 10.14 -0.92 -20.31
C ALA A 32 10.08 -2.41 -20.04
N ALA A 33 11.06 -3.18 -20.53
CA ALA A 33 11.06 -4.64 -20.39
C ALA A 33 11.33 -5.08 -18.94
N TYR A 34 12.20 -4.37 -18.23
CA TYR A 34 12.63 -4.75 -16.89
C TYR A 34 11.65 -4.31 -15.79
N LYS A 35 11.02 -3.12 -15.93
CA LYS A 35 10.12 -2.56 -14.91
C LYS A 35 8.73 -2.26 -15.45
N TYR A 36 8.63 -1.31 -16.38
CA TYR A 36 7.37 -0.57 -16.55
C TYR A 36 6.28 -1.35 -17.29
N ASP A 37 6.62 -2.23 -18.24
CA ASP A 37 5.63 -3.07 -18.95
C ASP A 37 4.88 -4.03 -18.02
N GLY A 38 5.38 -4.24 -16.79
CA GLY A 38 4.71 -5.02 -15.75
C GLY A 38 3.54 -4.32 -15.07
N TYR A 39 3.25 -3.05 -15.39
CA TYR A 39 2.13 -2.32 -14.79
C TYR A 39 0.79 -2.94 -15.21
N ARG A 40 0.01 -3.39 -14.22
CA ARG A 40 -1.19 -4.22 -14.45
C ARG A 40 -2.34 -3.49 -15.13
N ASP A 41 -2.31 -2.15 -15.11
CA ASP A 41 -3.39 -1.31 -15.62
C ASP A 41 -3.10 -0.67 -16.98
N PHE A 42 -2.06 -1.13 -17.69
CA PHE A 42 -1.99 -0.87 -19.12
C PHE A 42 -3.12 -1.58 -19.86
N CYS A 43 -3.82 -0.84 -20.73
CA CYS A 43 -4.89 -1.39 -21.57
C CYS A 43 -4.35 -2.53 -22.45
N ALA A 44 -5.23 -3.46 -22.85
CA ALA A 44 -4.86 -4.58 -23.70
C ALA A 44 -4.11 -4.10 -24.96
N GLY A 45 -2.85 -4.54 -25.11
CA GLY A 45 -1.99 -4.20 -26.25
C GLY A 45 -1.17 -2.91 -26.10
N ALA A 46 -1.39 -2.11 -25.05
CA ALA A 46 -0.55 -0.96 -24.69
C ALA A 46 0.61 -1.40 -23.76
N ARG A 47 1.78 -0.79 -23.95
CA ARG A 47 2.97 -0.97 -23.12
C ARG A 47 3.51 0.39 -22.70
N PHE A 48 4.58 0.41 -21.90
CA PHE A 48 5.08 1.64 -21.32
C PHE A 48 5.46 2.69 -22.38
N ILE A 49 6.16 2.28 -23.44
CA ILE A 49 6.70 3.21 -24.43
C ILE A 49 5.58 3.98 -25.14
N GLU A 50 4.49 3.31 -25.48
CA GLU A 50 3.40 3.95 -26.23
C GLU A 50 2.47 4.75 -25.32
N SER A 51 2.30 4.29 -24.07
CA SER A 51 1.68 5.09 -23.02
C SER A 51 2.50 6.35 -22.76
N LEU A 52 3.83 6.26 -22.75
CA LEU A 52 4.72 7.40 -22.57
C LEU A 52 4.64 8.38 -23.74
N ALA A 53 4.64 7.89 -24.98
CA ALA A 53 4.46 8.74 -26.16
C ALA A 53 3.11 9.48 -26.11
N THR A 54 2.02 8.77 -25.79
CA THR A 54 0.68 9.35 -25.64
C THR A 54 0.61 10.37 -24.50
N TRP A 55 1.29 10.08 -23.39
CA TRP A 55 1.37 10.95 -22.23
C TRP A 55 2.14 12.23 -22.55
N LEU A 56 3.29 12.15 -23.23
CA LEU A 56 4.10 13.31 -23.62
C LEU A 56 3.42 14.18 -24.68
N GLN A 57 2.62 13.60 -25.58
CA GLN A 57 1.83 14.34 -26.56
C GLN A 57 0.79 15.27 -25.95
N GLN A 58 0.42 15.08 -24.67
CA GLN A 58 -0.50 16.00 -24.02
C GLN A 58 0.17 17.35 -23.68
N PHE A 59 1.51 17.42 -23.71
CA PHE A 59 2.25 18.62 -23.36
C PHE A 59 2.65 19.43 -24.61
N GLN A 60 2.75 20.75 -24.41
CA GLN A 60 3.41 21.65 -25.35
C GLN A 60 4.86 21.20 -25.55
N GLU A 61 5.38 21.39 -26.77
CA GLU A 61 6.71 20.93 -27.17
C GLU A 61 7.81 21.36 -26.20
N LYS A 62 7.76 22.61 -25.73
CA LYS A 62 8.71 23.18 -24.76
C LYS A 62 8.78 22.44 -23.42
N ASP A 63 7.72 21.73 -23.03
CA ASP A 63 7.61 21.05 -21.72
C ASP A 63 7.91 19.55 -21.81
N ARG A 64 7.93 18.96 -23.02
CA ARG A 64 8.09 17.51 -23.23
C ARG A 64 9.43 17.00 -22.72
N ALA A 65 10.52 17.71 -22.99
CA ALA A 65 11.87 17.32 -22.58
C ALA A 65 11.99 17.23 -21.05
N GLU A 66 11.38 18.18 -20.33
CA GLU A 66 11.39 18.19 -18.87
C GLU A 66 10.49 17.09 -18.30
N ALA A 67 9.30 16.88 -18.88
CA ALA A 67 8.42 15.79 -18.47
C ALA A 67 9.07 14.42 -18.66
N TYR A 68 9.74 14.20 -19.79
CA TYR A 68 10.50 12.99 -20.06
C TYR A 68 11.64 12.79 -19.07
N ARG A 69 12.42 13.85 -18.80
CA ARG A 69 13.52 13.80 -17.83
C ARG A 69 13.05 13.42 -16.43
N PHE A 70 11.89 13.93 -16.01
CA PHE A 70 11.30 13.55 -14.74
C PHE A 70 11.00 12.05 -14.67
N ILE A 71 10.38 11.47 -15.70
CA ILE A 71 10.12 10.03 -15.77
C ILE A 71 11.43 9.23 -15.73
N LYS A 72 12.44 9.66 -16.48
CA LYS A 72 13.74 8.98 -16.57
C LYS A 72 14.54 9.02 -15.27
N ALA A 73 14.52 10.16 -14.56
CA ALA A 73 15.42 10.40 -13.44
C ALA A 73 14.78 10.30 -12.05
N LYS A 74 13.45 10.47 -11.93
CA LYS A 74 12.77 10.63 -10.64
C LYS A 74 11.64 9.65 -10.37
N LEU A 75 11.09 9.01 -11.41
CA LEU A 75 10.02 8.03 -11.22
C LEU A 75 10.52 6.81 -10.44
N ILE A 76 9.86 6.52 -9.32
CA ILE A 76 10.09 5.35 -8.49
C ILE A 76 8.98 4.35 -8.79
N TYR A 77 9.32 3.32 -9.55
CA TYR A 77 8.41 2.20 -9.83
C TYR A 77 8.82 0.97 -9.03
N PHE A 78 7.86 0.44 -8.27
CA PHE A 78 7.97 -0.81 -7.54
C PHE A 78 7.39 -1.95 -8.36
N SER A 79 8.28 -2.79 -8.89
CA SER A 79 7.93 -4.00 -9.63
C SER A 79 7.36 -5.09 -8.71
N PRO A 80 6.68 -6.11 -9.28
CA PRO A 80 6.20 -7.25 -8.49
C PRO A 80 7.31 -7.89 -7.65
N MET A 81 8.50 -8.09 -8.24
CA MET A 81 9.64 -8.73 -7.56
C MET A 81 10.18 -7.87 -6.40
N GLU A 82 10.20 -6.55 -6.53
CA GLU A 82 10.65 -5.65 -5.46
C GLU A 82 9.69 -5.68 -4.27
N ILE A 83 8.38 -5.71 -4.52
CA ILE A 83 7.38 -5.83 -3.46
C ILE A 83 7.40 -7.23 -2.84
N GLU A 84 7.50 -8.28 -3.64
CA GLU A 84 7.64 -9.66 -3.15
C GLU A 84 8.87 -9.82 -2.26
N ARG A 85 9.98 -9.14 -2.57
CA ARG A 85 11.16 -9.14 -1.70
C ARG A 85 10.89 -8.48 -0.34
N LEU A 86 10.09 -7.41 -0.29
CA LEU A 86 9.67 -6.80 0.97
C LEU A 86 8.76 -7.73 1.79
N VAL A 87 7.86 -8.45 1.11
CA VAL A 87 7.00 -9.48 1.72
C VAL A 87 7.83 -10.62 2.31
N GLU A 88 8.82 -11.12 1.55
CA GLU A 88 9.70 -12.22 1.96
C GLU A 88 10.51 -11.86 3.21
N LYS A 89 10.97 -10.61 3.32
CA LYS A 89 11.77 -10.12 4.44
C LYS A 89 10.99 -9.97 5.75
N LEU A 90 9.67 -9.81 5.70
CA LEU A 90 8.84 -9.53 6.88
C LEU A 90 9.06 -10.54 8.01
N VAL A 91 8.96 -11.83 7.70
CA VAL A 91 9.08 -12.89 8.72
C VAL A 91 10.49 -12.98 9.30
N PRO A 92 11.57 -13.17 8.51
CA PRO A 92 12.91 -13.33 9.06
C PRO A 92 13.48 -12.04 9.70
N GLU A 93 13.20 -10.86 9.16
CA GLU A 93 13.83 -9.62 9.65
C GLU A 93 13.07 -8.96 10.80
N LEU A 94 11.74 -9.08 10.82
CA LEU A 94 10.89 -8.43 11.82
C LEU A 94 10.28 -9.46 12.79
N VAL A 95 9.48 -10.40 12.27
CA VAL A 95 8.66 -11.29 13.10
C VAL A 95 9.53 -12.21 13.96
N GLN A 96 10.44 -12.95 13.33
CA GLN A 96 11.34 -13.86 14.02
C GLN A 96 12.19 -13.14 15.06
N ARG A 97 12.67 -11.93 14.75
CA ARG A 97 13.45 -11.12 15.68
C ARG A 97 12.66 -10.76 16.94
N GLN A 98 11.37 -10.43 16.81
CA GLN A 98 10.54 -10.12 17.97
C GLN A 98 10.20 -11.37 18.78
N ILE A 99 9.84 -12.48 18.12
CA ILE A 99 9.57 -13.74 18.82
C ILE A 99 10.80 -14.22 19.58
N VAL A 100 11.99 -14.18 18.96
CA VAL A 100 13.25 -14.55 19.61
C VAL A 100 13.50 -13.71 20.86
N ARG A 101 13.24 -12.40 20.81
CA ARG A 101 13.38 -11.53 21.98
C ARG A 101 12.40 -11.90 23.08
N ARG A 102 11.13 -12.05 22.74
CA ARG A 102 10.09 -12.39 23.70
C ARG A 102 10.35 -13.72 24.39
N VAL A 103 10.67 -14.76 23.63
CA VAL A 103 11.01 -16.08 24.16
C VAL A 103 12.27 -16.02 25.03
N ALA A 104 13.27 -15.23 24.64
CA ALA A 104 14.46 -15.05 25.44
C ALA A 104 14.17 -14.34 26.78
N ASP A 105 13.34 -13.30 26.75
CA ASP A 105 12.91 -12.57 27.95
C ASP A 105 12.06 -13.45 28.87
N GLU A 106 11.13 -14.23 28.32
CA GLU A 106 10.28 -15.18 29.07
C GLU A 106 11.09 -16.32 29.72
N LEU A 107 12.13 -16.81 29.04
CA LEU A 107 13.01 -17.87 29.55
C LEU A 107 14.19 -17.34 30.39
N GLY A 108 14.41 -16.03 30.45
CA GLY A 108 15.55 -15.42 31.14
C GLY A 108 16.91 -15.75 30.52
N ILE A 109 16.97 -15.93 29.20
CA ILE A 109 18.17 -16.29 28.44
C ILE A 109 18.57 -15.18 27.47
N ARG A 110 19.76 -15.26 26.85
CA ARG A 110 20.16 -14.31 25.80
C ARG A 110 19.48 -14.67 24.47
N PRO A 111 19.15 -13.71 23.60
CA PRO A 111 18.45 -13.97 22.34
C PRO A 111 19.07 -15.04 21.44
N TYR A 112 20.40 -15.15 21.42
CA TYR A 112 21.09 -16.16 20.60
C TYR A 112 21.00 -17.58 21.19
N GLU A 113 20.56 -17.74 22.44
CA GLU A 113 20.38 -19.02 23.12
C GLU A 113 19.00 -19.65 22.83
N VAL A 114 18.10 -18.95 22.12
CA VAL A 114 16.80 -19.53 21.71
C VAL A 114 16.98 -20.80 20.88
N TRP A 115 18.07 -20.92 20.13
CA TRP A 115 18.38 -22.09 19.30
C TRP A 115 19.31 -23.09 19.97
N SER A 116 19.65 -22.90 21.26
CA SER A 116 20.64 -23.73 21.94
C SER A 116 20.07 -25.02 22.54
N SER A 117 18.74 -25.17 22.61
CA SER A 117 18.09 -26.35 23.14
C SER A 117 16.75 -26.62 22.45
N GLN A 118 16.33 -27.88 22.45
CA GLN A 118 15.02 -28.28 21.90
C GLN A 118 13.86 -27.66 22.69
N ALA A 119 14.03 -27.40 23.99
CA ALA A 119 13.01 -26.75 24.81
C ALA A 119 12.84 -25.27 24.43
N ASN A 120 13.93 -24.57 24.14
CA ASN A 120 13.89 -23.15 23.73
C ASN A 120 13.30 -23.01 22.31
N GLU A 121 13.68 -23.91 21.40
CA GLU A 121 13.11 -23.97 20.05
C GLU A 121 11.62 -24.32 20.09
N PHE A 122 11.21 -25.21 21.00
CA PHE A 122 9.81 -25.51 21.24
C PHE A 122 9.04 -24.26 21.69
N ALA A 123 9.56 -23.50 22.67
CA ALA A 123 8.97 -22.24 23.12
C ALA A 123 8.84 -21.23 21.96
N TYR A 124 9.87 -21.09 21.12
CA TYR A 124 9.79 -20.29 19.89
C TYR A 124 8.66 -20.76 18.96
N SER A 125 8.52 -22.07 18.75
CA SER A 125 7.50 -22.62 17.87
C SER A 125 6.08 -22.36 18.39
N ILE A 126 5.89 -22.33 19.72
CA ILE A 126 4.62 -22.00 20.37
C ILE A 126 4.31 -20.52 20.19
N GLU A 127 5.27 -19.64 20.48
CA GLU A 127 5.07 -18.21 20.35
C GLU A 127 4.85 -17.77 18.90
N LEU A 128 5.58 -18.37 17.95
CA LEU A 128 5.30 -18.19 16.53
C LEU A 128 3.88 -18.61 16.19
N ARG A 129 3.38 -19.74 16.72
CA ARG A 129 2.00 -20.17 16.43
C ARG A 129 0.94 -19.25 17.04
N LYS A 130 1.26 -18.60 18.17
CA LYS A 130 0.41 -17.57 18.82
C LYS A 130 0.48 -16.21 18.14
N THR A 131 1.14 -16.09 16.99
CA THR A 131 1.16 -14.89 16.15
C THR A 131 0.14 -14.98 15.02
N LEU A 132 -0.70 -13.95 14.87
CA LEU A 132 -1.68 -13.80 13.78
C LEU A 132 -1.22 -12.76 12.74
N PHE A 133 -1.45 -13.00 11.45
CA PHE A 133 -1.14 -12.08 10.35
C PHE A 133 -2.43 -11.67 9.64
N MET A 134 -2.69 -10.37 9.50
CA MET A 134 -3.91 -9.85 8.88
C MET A 134 -3.62 -8.74 7.86
N GLY A 135 -4.31 -8.75 6.72
CA GLY A 135 -4.22 -7.70 5.70
C GLY A 135 -5.04 -6.45 6.04
N LEU A 136 -4.37 -5.30 6.16
CA LEU A 136 -4.98 -3.97 6.30
C LEU A 136 -5.43 -3.36 4.95
N SER A 137 -4.93 -3.90 3.83
CA SER A 137 -5.35 -3.53 2.49
C SER A 137 -5.34 -4.73 1.56
N ASP A 138 -6.06 -4.60 0.43
CA ASP A 138 -6.02 -5.57 -0.67
C ASP A 138 -4.59 -5.77 -1.22
N GLY A 139 -3.72 -4.77 -1.06
CA GLY A 139 -2.35 -4.79 -1.51
C GLY A 139 -1.39 -5.53 -0.57
N ALA A 140 -1.82 -5.90 0.65
CA ALA A 140 -0.97 -6.47 1.70
C ALA A 140 -0.28 -7.81 1.35
N ARG A 141 -0.53 -8.37 0.16
CA ARG A 141 0.12 -9.59 -0.38
C ARG A 141 0.12 -10.76 0.60
N ILE A 142 -0.97 -10.89 1.35
CA ILE A 142 -1.16 -11.93 2.36
C ILE A 142 -1.06 -13.34 1.76
N ASP A 143 -1.49 -13.51 0.51
CA ASP A 143 -1.37 -14.76 -0.22
C ASP A 143 0.09 -15.10 -0.57
N ILE A 144 0.92 -14.11 -0.89
CA ILE A 144 2.36 -14.26 -1.13
C ILE A 144 3.08 -14.56 0.18
N LEU A 145 2.79 -13.80 1.25
CA LEU A 145 3.34 -14.02 2.59
C LEU A 145 3.15 -15.48 3.02
N ARG A 146 1.94 -16.01 2.83
CA ARG A 146 1.60 -17.41 3.12
C ARG A 146 2.44 -18.40 2.31
N ARG A 147 2.59 -18.16 1.00
CA ARG A 147 3.33 -19.07 0.10
C ARG A 147 4.83 -19.07 0.38
N MET A 148 5.42 -17.90 0.60
CA MET A 148 6.86 -17.76 0.85
C MET A 148 7.29 -18.34 2.20
N ASN A 149 6.36 -18.43 3.15
CA ASN A 149 6.60 -18.95 4.50
C ASN A 149 5.96 -20.32 4.73
N ALA A 150 5.72 -21.08 3.65
CA ALA A 150 5.17 -22.43 3.74
C ALA A 150 6.09 -23.33 4.58
N GLY A 151 5.52 -24.02 5.57
CA GLY A 151 6.26 -24.84 6.53
C GLY A 151 6.79 -24.08 7.76
N ILE A 152 6.77 -22.74 7.75
CA ILE A 152 7.17 -21.89 8.88
C ILE A 152 5.91 -21.38 9.61
N ILE A 153 4.99 -20.75 8.87
CA ILE A 153 3.69 -20.29 9.40
C ILE A 153 2.56 -21.17 8.85
N SER A 154 1.53 -21.43 9.66
CA SER A 154 0.37 -22.20 9.21
C SER A 154 -0.63 -21.32 8.44
N ASN A 155 -1.45 -21.94 7.58
CA ASN A 155 -2.48 -21.22 6.83
C ASN A 155 -3.48 -20.52 7.75
N GLU A 156 -3.77 -21.10 8.91
CA GLU A 156 -4.73 -20.56 9.89
C GLU A 156 -4.17 -19.38 10.70
N GLN A 157 -2.87 -19.07 10.56
CA GLN A 157 -2.29 -17.84 11.10
C GLN A 157 -2.51 -16.63 10.17
N VAL A 158 -3.07 -16.83 8.98
CA VAL A 158 -3.04 -15.82 7.92
C VAL A 158 -4.46 -15.47 7.46
N VAL A 159 -4.85 -14.22 7.67
CA VAL A 159 -6.20 -13.70 7.37
C VAL A 159 -6.11 -12.53 6.39
N VAL A 160 -6.93 -12.55 5.34
CA VAL A 160 -6.85 -11.53 4.27
C VAL A 160 -7.40 -10.17 4.70
N ALA A 161 -8.35 -10.13 5.62
CA ALA A 161 -9.03 -8.91 6.06
C ALA A 161 -9.01 -8.77 7.58
N THR A 162 -9.01 -7.53 8.08
CA THR A 162 -9.05 -7.23 9.52
C THR A 162 -10.45 -7.19 10.14
N GLN A 163 -11.49 -7.10 9.30
CA GLN A 163 -12.88 -7.13 9.74
C GLN A 163 -13.47 -8.47 9.31
N ILE A 164 -13.52 -9.40 10.26
CA ILE A 164 -14.09 -10.73 10.07
C ILE A 164 -15.27 -10.93 11.03
N ASP A 165 -16.16 -11.84 10.67
CA ASP A 165 -17.30 -12.21 11.51
C ASP A 165 -16.86 -13.04 12.73
N ILE A 166 -17.81 -13.21 13.66
CA ILE A 166 -17.57 -13.89 14.93
C ILE A 166 -17.30 -15.38 14.74
N ASP A 167 -17.94 -16.02 13.75
CA ASP A 167 -17.71 -17.43 13.46
C ASP A 167 -16.30 -17.67 12.94
N LYS A 168 -15.76 -16.76 12.12
CA LYS A 168 -14.37 -16.82 11.69
C LYS A 168 -13.41 -16.58 12.84
N TRP A 169 -13.69 -15.62 13.74
CA TRP A 169 -12.91 -15.46 14.98
C TRP A 169 -12.88 -16.74 15.81
N ARG A 170 -14.04 -17.38 16.02
CA ARG A 170 -14.14 -18.66 16.74
C ARG A 170 -13.32 -19.75 16.06
N SER A 171 -13.41 -19.87 14.74
CA SER A 171 -12.60 -20.83 13.96
C SER A 171 -11.10 -20.62 14.20
N LEU A 172 -10.60 -19.37 14.16
CA LEU A 172 -9.18 -19.08 14.36
C LEU A 172 -8.68 -19.52 15.73
N VAL A 173 -9.47 -19.33 16.79
CA VAL A 173 -9.15 -19.76 18.15
C VAL A 173 -9.15 -21.29 18.27
N LEU A 174 -10.15 -21.94 17.69
CA LEU A 174 -10.22 -23.41 17.68
C LEU A 174 -9.03 -24.03 16.95
N ASP A 175 -8.64 -23.45 15.81
CA ASP A 175 -7.51 -23.94 15.02
C ASP A 175 -6.16 -23.64 15.70
N LEU A 176 -6.05 -22.51 16.42
CA LEU A 176 -4.92 -22.23 17.32
C LEU A 176 -4.76 -23.34 18.36
N ARG A 177 -5.81 -23.63 19.13
CA ARG A 177 -5.77 -24.65 20.20
C ARG A 177 -5.42 -26.02 19.66
N LYS A 178 -6.06 -26.45 18.56
CA LYS A 178 -5.74 -27.72 17.89
C LYS A 178 -4.27 -27.81 17.48
N ASP A 179 -3.72 -26.74 16.91
CA ASP A 179 -2.32 -26.73 16.46
C ASP A 179 -1.33 -26.73 17.63
N LEU A 180 -1.65 -26.06 18.75
CA LEU A 180 -0.82 -26.10 19.96
C LEU A 180 -0.77 -27.50 20.57
N VAL A 181 -1.92 -28.19 20.67
CA VAL A 181 -1.97 -29.59 21.14
C VAL A 181 -1.17 -30.51 20.23
N LYS A 182 -1.31 -30.38 18.90
CA LYS A 182 -0.52 -31.17 17.94
C LYS A 182 0.99 -30.95 18.06
N ARG A 183 1.42 -29.78 18.53
CA ARG A 183 2.83 -29.45 18.75
C ARG A 183 3.37 -30.00 20.07
N GLY A 184 2.50 -30.46 20.97
CA GLY A 184 2.88 -31.00 22.28
C GLY A 184 2.67 -30.03 23.45
N SER A 185 1.96 -28.91 23.25
CA SER A 185 1.48 -28.11 24.37
C SER A 185 0.30 -28.80 25.06
N GLU A 186 0.16 -28.57 26.37
CA GLU A 186 -1.02 -29.01 27.11
C GLU A 186 -2.29 -28.36 26.56
N GLU A 187 -3.41 -29.07 26.66
CA GLU A 187 -4.71 -28.55 26.24
C GLU A 187 -5.14 -27.44 27.21
N ASP A 188 -4.95 -26.20 26.79
CA ASP A 188 -5.29 -25.02 27.58
C ASP A 188 -6.41 -24.23 26.92
N ALA A 189 -7.56 -24.19 27.60
CA ALA A 189 -8.70 -23.36 27.22
C ALA A 189 -8.37 -21.85 27.24
N GLY A 190 -7.28 -21.43 27.88
CA GLY A 190 -6.72 -20.06 27.87
C GLY A 190 -5.70 -19.79 26.76
N SER A 191 -5.51 -20.70 25.80
CA SER A 191 -4.60 -20.44 24.68
C SER A 191 -5.18 -19.42 23.70
N HIS A 192 -4.59 -18.23 23.70
CA HIS A 192 -4.94 -17.09 22.88
C HIS A 192 -3.80 -16.66 21.95
N PHE A 193 -4.11 -15.82 20.96
CA PHE A 193 -3.07 -15.13 20.20
C PHE A 193 -2.42 -14.06 21.08
N ASN A 194 -1.09 -14.05 21.10
CA ASN A 194 -0.27 -13.13 21.88
C ASN A 194 0.12 -11.89 21.07
N SER A 195 0.22 -12.04 19.74
CA SER A 195 0.61 -10.96 18.84
C SER A 195 -0.20 -10.97 17.55
N VAL A 196 -0.42 -9.79 16.98
CA VAL A 196 -1.03 -9.63 15.66
C VAL A 196 -0.21 -8.68 14.78
N TYR A 197 0.09 -9.11 13.56
CA TYR A 197 0.71 -8.31 12.52
C TYR A 197 -0.35 -7.84 11.53
N LEU A 198 -0.61 -6.54 11.54
CA LEU A 198 -1.51 -5.84 10.62
C LEU A 198 -0.68 -5.27 9.47
N ILE A 199 -0.85 -5.80 8.26
CA ILE A 199 0.06 -5.58 7.14
C ILE A 199 -0.60 -4.71 6.07
N ASP A 200 0.08 -3.66 5.64
CA ASP A 200 -0.31 -2.77 4.54
C ASP A 200 0.80 -2.75 3.49
N ASP A 201 0.44 -2.56 2.22
CA ASP A 201 1.43 -2.41 1.15
C ASP A 201 2.10 -1.04 1.13
N PHE A 202 1.32 0.01 1.31
CA PHE A 202 1.80 1.38 1.15
C PHE A 202 1.12 2.37 2.10
N THR A 203 1.91 3.25 2.71
CA THR A 203 1.41 4.42 3.45
C THR A 203 2.19 5.68 3.09
N ALA A 204 1.49 6.71 2.60
CA ALA A 204 2.13 7.96 2.17
C ALA A 204 1.83 9.13 3.09
N SER A 205 0.55 9.41 3.37
CA SER A 205 0.17 10.48 4.29
C SER A 205 0.06 9.99 5.74
N GLY A 206 -0.09 8.68 5.97
CA GLY A 206 -0.39 8.11 7.28
C GLY A 206 -1.81 8.38 7.80
N THR A 207 -2.70 8.99 7.01
CA THR A 207 -4.03 9.44 7.46
C THR A 207 -5.05 8.32 7.64
N SER A 208 -4.91 7.20 6.90
CA SER A 208 -5.93 6.14 6.91
C SER A 208 -5.82 5.18 8.09
N LEU A 209 -4.66 5.12 8.75
CA LEU A 209 -4.38 4.11 9.77
C LEU A 209 -5.06 4.45 11.11
N LEU A 210 -4.86 5.68 11.57
CA LEU A 210 -5.29 6.19 12.86
C LEU A 210 -6.34 7.31 12.69
N PRO A 211 -7.09 7.65 13.75
CA PRO A 211 -8.06 8.74 13.70
C PRO A 211 -7.41 10.07 13.35
N ASP A 212 -8.19 10.94 12.72
CA ASP A 212 -7.84 12.35 12.67
C ASP A 212 -8.02 12.96 14.07
N PRO A 213 -6.94 13.43 14.72
CA PRO A 213 -7.02 13.98 16.07
C PRO A 213 -7.83 15.28 16.14
N ASP A 214 -8.02 15.97 15.02
CA ASP A 214 -8.68 17.27 14.97
C ASP A 214 -10.18 17.16 14.62
N LEU A 215 -10.65 15.96 14.24
CA LEU A 215 -12.07 15.67 14.01
C LEU A 215 -12.74 15.18 15.31
N VAL A 216 -13.48 16.08 15.97
CA VAL A 216 -14.33 15.75 17.11
C VAL A 216 -15.44 14.79 16.66
N GLY A 217 -15.50 13.59 17.23
CA GLY A 217 -16.75 12.82 17.28
C GLY A 217 -16.72 11.32 16.96
N LYS A 218 -15.67 10.72 16.36
CA LYS A 218 -15.52 9.25 16.25
C LYS A 218 -14.07 8.82 16.04
N LEU A 219 -13.56 7.86 16.82
CA LEU A 219 -12.35 7.12 16.45
C LEU A 219 -12.59 6.42 15.09
N LYS A 220 -11.78 6.75 14.09
CA LYS A 220 -11.82 6.16 12.75
C LYS A 220 -10.40 5.70 12.36
N GLY A 221 -10.29 4.97 11.26
CA GLY A 221 -9.01 4.45 10.77
C GLY A 221 -8.97 2.93 10.73
N LYS A 222 -8.03 2.38 9.95
CA LYS A 222 -7.89 0.93 9.76
C LYS A 222 -7.58 0.20 11.07
N LEU A 223 -6.73 0.76 11.93
CA LEU A 223 -6.41 0.18 13.24
C LEU A 223 -7.66 0.12 14.13
N VAL A 224 -8.43 1.20 14.20
CA VAL A 224 -9.66 1.26 15.00
C VAL A 224 -10.70 0.25 14.48
N LYS A 225 -10.80 0.05 13.16
CA LYS A 225 -11.69 -0.97 12.58
C LYS A 225 -11.31 -2.38 13.03
N PHE A 226 -10.01 -2.69 13.03
CA PHE A 226 -9.51 -3.96 13.59
C PHE A 226 -9.86 -4.08 15.08
N LEU A 227 -9.53 -3.07 15.89
CA LEU A 227 -9.77 -3.08 17.33
C LEU A 227 -11.26 -3.27 17.67
N ARG A 228 -12.18 -2.66 16.90
CA ARG A 228 -13.62 -2.89 17.05
C ARG A 228 -14.02 -4.32 16.73
N SER A 229 -13.50 -4.92 15.66
CA SER A 229 -13.77 -6.32 15.31
C SER A 229 -13.25 -7.27 16.39
N ALA A 230 -12.02 -7.05 16.86
CA ALA A 230 -11.41 -7.81 17.94
C ALA A 230 -12.19 -7.68 19.26
N LYS A 231 -12.61 -6.47 19.63
CA LYS A 231 -13.37 -6.22 20.86
C LYS A 231 -14.77 -6.84 20.82
N ALA A 232 -15.43 -6.80 19.66
CA ALA A 232 -16.70 -7.49 19.46
C ALA A 232 -16.55 -9.00 19.68
N ALA A 233 -15.51 -9.60 19.10
CA ALA A 233 -15.21 -11.02 19.29
C ALA A 233 -14.88 -11.37 20.75
N GLU A 234 -14.10 -10.54 21.45
CA GLU A 234 -13.81 -10.72 22.87
C GLU A 234 -15.10 -10.75 23.73
N ASN A 235 -16.00 -9.79 23.49
CA ASN A 235 -17.25 -9.67 24.23
C ASN A 235 -18.20 -10.86 23.99
N GLU A 236 -18.26 -11.35 22.75
CA GLU A 236 -19.18 -12.43 22.37
C GLU A 236 -18.65 -13.82 22.71
N LEU A 237 -17.35 -14.05 22.51
CA LEU A 237 -16.72 -15.36 22.70
C LEU A 237 -16.30 -15.64 24.15
N ARG A 238 -16.19 -14.61 25.01
CA ARG A 238 -15.87 -14.73 26.45
C ARG A 238 -14.63 -15.59 26.73
N SER A 239 -14.80 -16.83 27.20
CA SER A 239 -13.71 -17.79 27.47
C SER A 239 -12.99 -18.25 26.20
N GLU A 240 -13.56 -18.00 25.02
CA GLU A 240 -12.95 -18.21 23.71
C GLU A 240 -12.50 -16.90 23.06
N LYS A 241 -12.21 -15.86 23.87
CA LYS A 241 -11.67 -14.60 23.33
C LYS A 241 -10.44 -14.86 22.45
N PRO A 242 -10.24 -14.09 21.36
CA PRO A 242 -9.17 -14.38 20.43
C PRO A 242 -7.77 -14.04 20.95
N PHE A 243 -7.65 -13.02 21.79
CA PHE A 243 -6.36 -12.44 22.18
C PHE A 243 -6.12 -12.52 23.69
N SER A 244 -4.85 -12.63 24.06
CA SER A 244 -4.39 -12.51 25.45
C SER A 244 -4.59 -11.08 25.96
N ASP A 245 -4.64 -10.89 27.29
CA ASP A 245 -4.74 -9.56 27.90
C ASP A 245 -3.51 -8.67 27.64
N SER A 246 -2.37 -9.28 27.34
CA SER A 246 -1.11 -8.62 26.95
C SER A 246 -0.88 -8.68 25.43
N LEU A 247 -1.90 -8.38 24.62
CA LEU A 247 -1.80 -8.41 23.17
C LEU A 247 -0.82 -7.35 22.66
N GLU A 248 0.17 -7.78 21.86
CA GLU A 248 1.03 -6.88 21.11
C GLU A 248 0.51 -6.70 19.68
N ILE A 249 0.39 -5.44 19.22
CA ILE A 249 -0.04 -5.13 17.86
C ILE A 249 1.15 -4.58 17.07
N PHE A 250 1.48 -5.24 15.98
CA PHE A 250 2.49 -4.78 15.02
C PHE A 250 1.79 -4.31 13.75
N VAL A 251 1.85 -3.01 13.44
CA VAL A 251 1.43 -2.49 12.15
C VAL A 251 2.65 -2.38 11.24
N HIS A 252 2.66 -3.18 10.17
CA HIS A 252 3.75 -3.21 9.20
C HIS A 252 3.30 -2.63 7.86
N HIS A 253 4.06 -1.68 7.34
CA HIS A 253 3.91 -1.18 5.98
C HIS A 253 5.09 -1.69 5.14
N TYR A 254 4.85 -2.35 4.01
CA TYR A 254 5.99 -2.74 3.14
C TYR A 254 6.73 -1.51 2.66
N ILE A 255 6.00 -0.46 2.26
CA ILE A 255 6.56 0.81 1.84
C ILE A 255 5.87 1.94 2.62
N GLY A 256 6.64 2.84 3.21
CA GLY A 256 6.13 4.05 3.84
C GLY A 256 6.97 5.28 3.52
N THR A 257 6.45 6.48 3.76
CA THR A 257 7.24 7.72 3.72
C THR A 257 7.71 8.12 5.11
N GLU A 258 8.79 8.89 5.21
CA GLU A 258 9.21 9.50 6.47
C GLU A 258 8.12 10.40 7.07
N GLU A 259 7.37 11.11 6.23
CA GLU A 259 6.23 11.91 6.68
C GLU A 259 5.10 11.05 7.29
N ALA A 260 4.76 9.91 6.68
CA ALA A 260 3.78 8.99 7.25
C ALA A 260 4.23 8.47 8.61
N GLU A 261 5.51 8.10 8.75
CA GLU A 261 6.09 7.66 10.02
C GLU A 261 5.97 8.74 11.09
N ARG A 262 6.36 9.98 10.78
CA ARG A 262 6.25 11.10 11.72
C ARG A 262 4.80 11.38 12.10
N ARG A 263 3.87 11.37 11.14
CA ARG A 263 2.45 11.61 11.39
C ARG A 263 1.85 10.50 12.24
N ILE A 264 2.04 9.23 11.88
CA ILE A 264 1.50 8.07 12.61
C ILE A 264 1.97 8.11 14.06
N ASN A 265 3.27 8.31 14.29
CA ASN A 265 3.81 8.40 15.65
C ASN A 265 3.24 9.60 16.42
N ARG A 266 3.08 10.76 15.78
CA ARG A 266 2.50 11.96 16.41
C ARG A 266 1.04 11.75 16.78
N VAL A 267 0.24 11.18 15.88
CA VAL A 267 -1.19 10.90 16.11
C VAL A 267 -1.35 9.82 17.17
N TYR A 268 -0.58 8.74 17.09
CA TYR A 268 -0.62 7.65 18.07
C TYR A 268 -0.35 8.17 19.49
N LYS A 269 0.66 9.03 19.67
CA LYS A 269 0.92 9.69 20.97
C LYS A 269 -0.29 10.43 21.54
N LYS A 270 -1.12 11.04 20.69
CA LYS A 270 -2.33 11.77 21.11
C LYS A 270 -3.49 10.83 21.46
N VAL A 271 -3.63 9.71 20.73
CA VAL A 271 -4.81 8.83 20.86
C VAL A 271 -4.56 7.59 21.71
N ARG A 272 -3.31 7.30 22.10
CA ARG A 272 -2.95 6.05 22.82
C ARG A 272 -3.79 5.83 24.08
N GLU A 273 -4.02 6.87 24.88
CA GLU A 273 -4.77 6.77 26.14
C GLU A 273 -6.23 6.45 25.86
N GLN A 274 -6.79 7.03 24.79
CA GLN A 274 -8.14 6.73 24.36
C GLN A 274 -8.26 5.30 23.81
N LEU A 275 -7.25 4.81 23.07
CA LEU A 275 -7.22 3.43 22.59
C LEU A 275 -7.10 2.43 23.74
N GLU A 276 -6.31 2.75 24.76
CA GLU A 276 -6.18 1.94 25.97
C GLU A 276 -7.50 1.92 26.77
N GLN A 277 -8.16 3.06 26.94
CA GLN A 277 -9.45 3.14 27.63
C GLN A 277 -10.59 2.41 26.89
N GLU A 278 -10.67 2.54 25.56
CA GLU A 278 -11.77 1.98 24.77
C GLU A 278 -11.54 0.49 24.40
N PHE A 279 -10.29 0.10 24.17
CA PHE A 279 -9.96 -1.23 23.64
C PHE A 279 -8.99 -2.05 24.51
N GLY A 280 -8.40 -1.48 25.57
CA GLY A 280 -7.42 -2.17 26.40
C GLY A 280 -6.06 -2.36 25.72
N VAL A 281 -5.75 -1.56 24.69
CA VAL A 281 -4.52 -1.70 23.90
C VAL A 281 -3.63 -0.47 24.07
N SER A 282 -2.46 -0.68 24.67
CA SER A 282 -1.43 0.34 24.85
C SER A 282 -0.13 0.06 24.10
N ASP A 283 0.05 -1.15 23.56
CA ASP A 283 1.28 -1.55 22.87
C ASP A 283 1.07 -1.77 21.36
N VAL A 284 1.28 -0.69 20.59
CA VAL A 284 1.21 -0.72 19.13
C VAL A 284 2.54 -0.27 18.56
N HIS A 285 3.17 -1.17 17.79
CA HIS A 285 4.44 -0.93 17.13
C HIS A 285 4.24 -0.68 15.64
N PHE A 286 4.85 0.39 15.12
CA PHE A 286 4.84 0.69 13.68
C PHE A 286 6.18 0.33 13.06
N SER A 287 6.15 -0.33 11.91
CA SER A 287 7.35 -0.75 11.18
C SER A 287 7.19 -0.59 9.68
N TYR A 288 8.33 -0.47 8.99
CA TYR A 288 8.39 -0.17 7.56
C TYR A 288 9.45 -1.04 6.89
N GLY A 289 9.10 -1.76 5.81
CA GLY A 289 10.06 -2.53 5.03
C GLY A 289 11.03 -1.62 4.25
N LEU A 290 10.48 -0.58 3.63
CA LEU A 290 11.21 0.49 2.97
C LEU A 290 10.64 1.85 3.37
N LYS A 291 11.51 2.79 3.73
CA LYS A 291 11.15 4.17 4.02
C LYS A 291 11.62 5.09 2.91
N LEU A 292 10.68 5.78 2.28
CA LEU A 292 10.92 6.77 1.25
C LEU A 292 11.26 8.13 1.89
N PRO A 293 12.39 8.73 1.52
CA PRO A 293 12.85 9.97 2.14
C PRO A 293 12.04 11.17 1.64
N ASP A 294 11.90 12.21 2.46
CA ASP A 294 11.14 13.41 2.09
C ASP A 294 11.68 14.11 0.82
N ALA A 295 12.97 13.92 0.52
CA ALA A 295 13.65 14.56 -0.61
C ALA A 295 13.06 14.19 -1.99
N ILE A 296 12.28 13.12 -2.09
CA ILE A 296 11.63 12.73 -3.36
C ILE A 296 10.34 13.51 -3.63
N THR A 297 9.78 14.15 -2.61
CA THR A 297 8.47 14.78 -2.67
C THR A 297 8.53 16.11 -3.42
N LEU A 298 7.59 16.30 -4.34
CA LEU A 298 7.36 17.60 -4.99
C LEU A 298 6.22 18.35 -4.32
N THR A 299 6.46 19.62 -4.02
CA THR A 299 5.47 20.55 -3.49
C THR A 299 5.45 21.80 -4.37
N GLU A 300 4.48 22.69 -4.14
CA GLU A 300 4.46 24.02 -4.77
C GLU A 300 5.74 24.82 -4.55
N LYS A 301 6.46 24.56 -3.44
CA LYS A 301 7.71 25.26 -3.08
C LYS A 301 8.95 24.58 -3.66
N SER A 302 8.81 23.40 -4.25
CA SER A 302 9.94 22.69 -4.83
C SER A 302 10.47 23.46 -6.06
N SER A 303 11.78 23.59 -6.17
CA SER A 303 12.44 24.26 -7.31
C SER A 303 12.50 23.40 -8.57
N ASP A 304 11.98 22.17 -8.51
CA ASP A 304 11.93 21.24 -9.62
C ASP A 304 11.10 21.82 -10.78
N PRO A 305 11.66 21.94 -12.00
CA PRO A 305 10.91 22.41 -13.16
C PRO A 305 9.61 21.65 -13.44
N PHE A 306 9.53 20.37 -13.06
CA PHE A 306 8.33 19.54 -13.23
C PHE A 306 7.13 20.07 -12.43
N VAL A 307 7.35 20.85 -11.37
CA VAL A 307 6.28 21.56 -10.63
C VAL A 307 5.46 22.45 -11.56
N ARG A 308 6.11 23.16 -12.49
CA ARG A 308 5.40 24.01 -13.47
C ARG A 308 4.56 23.19 -14.44
N ILE A 309 4.99 21.97 -14.76
CA ILE A 309 4.22 21.05 -15.61
C ILE A 309 2.99 20.56 -14.84
N CYS A 310 3.16 20.15 -13.58
CA CYS A 310 2.04 19.80 -12.71
C CYS A 310 1.00 20.92 -12.64
N GLN A 311 1.44 22.19 -12.52
CA GLN A 311 0.56 23.36 -12.47
C GLN A 311 -0.11 23.67 -13.82
N SER A 312 0.66 23.66 -14.91
CA SER A 312 0.17 24.10 -16.24
C SER A 312 -0.82 23.12 -16.85
N TYR A 313 -0.71 21.84 -16.51
CA TYR A 313 -1.52 20.75 -17.06
C TYR A 313 -2.46 20.15 -16.01
N TYR A 314 -2.74 20.90 -14.94
CA TYR A 314 -3.72 20.52 -13.92
C TYR A 314 -5.14 20.78 -14.41
N ASP A 315 -6.03 19.83 -14.16
CA ASP A 315 -7.46 19.99 -14.33
C ASP A 315 -8.17 19.80 -12.98
N PRO A 316 -8.79 20.84 -12.41
CA PRO A 316 -9.52 20.75 -11.14
C PRO A 316 -10.67 19.73 -11.14
N ALA A 317 -11.13 19.27 -12.32
CA ALA A 317 -12.16 18.23 -12.39
C ALA A 317 -11.80 16.95 -11.62
N ILE A 318 -10.51 16.67 -11.37
CA ILE A 318 -10.05 15.50 -10.60
C ILE A 318 -10.31 15.61 -9.08
N GLU A 319 -10.67 16.79 -8.59
CA GLU A 319 -11.00 17.02 -7.19
C GLU A 319 -12.31 16.30 -6.82
N GLY A 320 -13.18 16.06 -7.82
CA GLY A 320 -14.48 15.44 -7.69
C GLY A 320 -15.48 16.33 -6.95
N ALA A 321 -16.78 16.04 -7.05
CA ALA A 321 -17.82 16.76 -6.31
C ALA A 321 -17.94 16.33 -4.82
N GLY A 322 -16.98 15.57 -4.27
CA GLY A 322 -17.15 14.78 -3.05
C GLY A 322 -16.26 15.13 -1.84
N GLU A 323 -16.81 14.92 -0.65
CA GLU A 323 -16.34 15.29 0.72
C GLU A 323 -14.98 14.73 1.19
N HIS A 324 -14.24 13.98 0.36
CA HIS A 324 -13.03 13.26 0.81
C HIS A 324 -11.71 14.04 0.72
N GLY A 325 -11.67 15.21 0.06
CA GLY A 325 -10.46 16.06 0.04
C GLY A 325 -10.13 16.69 1.40
N ALA A 326 -11.17 17.02 2.18
CA ALA A 326 -11.06 17.81 3.41
C ALA A 326 -10.26 17.14 4.55
N GLN A 327 -10.19 15.80 4.59
CA GLN A 327 -9.49 15.06 5.66
C GLN A 327 -7.96 15.26 5.64
N SER A 328 -7.42 15.79 4.54
CA SER A 328 -5.98 15.98 4.38
C SER A 328 -5.52 17.42 4.52
N GLY A 329 -6.45 18.38 4.67
CA GLY A 329 -6.14 19.81 4.73
C GLY A 329 -5.75 20.45 3.39
N HIS A 330 -5.71 19.67 2.30
CA HIS A 330 -5.44 20.14 0.94
C HIS A 330 -6.73 20.13 0.11
N THR A 331 -7.04 21.26 -0.53
CA THR A 331 -8.22 21.41 -1.39
C THR A 331 -7.95 20.98 -2.82
N ASP A 332 -6.78 21.31 -3.37
CA ASP A 332 -6.35 20.80 -4.68
C ASP A 332 -5.66 19.43 -4.53
N ARG A 333 -5.74 18.64 -5.60
CA ARG A 333 -5.09 17.33 -5.69
C ARG A 333 -3.91 17.36 -6.66
N MET A 334 -3.33 18.52 -6.94
CA MET A 334 -2.27 18.65 -7.96
C MET A 334 -1.08 17.75 -7.64
N PHE A 335 -0.62 17.82 -6.38
CA PHE A 335 0.47 17.00 -5.85
C PHE A 335 -0.04 15.68 -5.23
N GLY A 336 -1.18 15.18 -5.68
CA GLY A 336 -1.81 13.98 -5.12
C GLY A 336 -2.49 14.21 -3.77
N TYR A 337 -3.15 13.17 -3.28
CA TYR A 337 -3.89 13.19 -2.02
C TYR A 337 -2.99 13.57 -0.84
N GLY A 338 -3.43 14.54 -0.04
CA GLY A 338 -2.68 15.10 1.08
C GLY A 338 -1.41 15.84 0.70
N GLY A 339 -1.27 16.28 -0.56
CA GLY A 339 -0.13 17.06 -1.02
C GLY A 339 1.20 16.29 -0.95
N CYS A 340 1.16 14.95 -0.96
CA CYS A 340 2.34 14.12 -0.75
C CYS A 340 3.36 14.17 -1.89
N GLY A 341 2.95 14.57 -3.10
CA GLY A 341 3.85 14.92 -4.19
C GLY A 341 4.73 13.79 -4.70
N LEU A 342 4.30 12.54 -4.55
CA LEU A 342 5.21 11.41 -4.73
C LEU A 342 5.41 11.05 -6.21
N PRO A 343 6.64 10.76 -6.64
CA PRO A 343 6.93 10.20 -7.95
C PRO A 343 6.79 8.66 -7.95
N VAL A 344 5.83 8.11 -7.20
CA VAL A 344 5.76 6.66 -6.91
C VAL A 344 4.69 5.97 -7.73
N VAL A 345 5.00 4.79 -8.25
CA VAL A 345 4.05 3.88 -8.90
C VAL A 345 4.26 2.47 -8.36
N LEU A 346 3.19 1.78 -7.97
CA LEU A 346 3.23 0.36 -7.65
C LEU A 346 2.75 -0.41 -8.89
N GLU A 347 3.35 -1.56 -9.18
CA GLU A 347 2.97 -2.44 -10.28
C GLU A 347 1.46 -2.70 -10.42
N HIS A 348 0.73 -2.75 -9.31
CA HIS A 348 -0.68 -3.11 -9.29
C HIS A 348 -1.64 -1.91 -9.25
N ASN A 349 -1.14 -0.71 -8.93
CA ASN A 349 -1.89 0.54 -8.96
C ASN A 349 -0.98 1.75 -8.70
N THR A 350 -1.28 2.92 -9.26
CA THR A 350 -0.61 4.16 -8.87
C THR A 350 -1.26 4.73 -7.59
N PRO A 351 -0.50 4.98 -6.50
CA PRO A 351 -1.06 5.58 -5.30
C PRO A 351 -1.69 6.95 -5.60
N ASN A 352 -2.82 7.28 -4.95
CA ASN A 352 -3.44 8.60 -5.09
C ASN A 352 -2.59 9.73 -4.49
N ASN A 353 -1.65 9.39 -3.58
CA ASN A 353 -0.65 10.30 -3.04
C ASN A 353 0.44 10.68 -4.05
N SER A 354 0.52 9.98 -5.17
CA SER A 354 1.44 10.33 -6.25
C SER A 354 0.93 11.51 -7.06
N LEU A 355 1.85 12.20 -7.73
CA LEU A 355 1.54 13.36 -8.59
C LEU A 355 0.39 13.03 -9.53
N SER A 356 -0.66 13.85 -9.51
CA SER A 356 -1.90 13.54 -10.23
C SER A 356 -1.72 13.47 -11.74
N ILE A 357 -0.76 14.23 -12.29
CA ILE A 357 -0.38 14.17 -13.70
C ILE A 357 0.09 12.78 -14.16
N LEU A 358 0.51 11.90 -13.24
CA LEU A 358 0.92 10.53 -13.57
C LEU A 358 -0.27 9.59 -13.77
N HIS A 359 -1.39 9.80 -13.06
CA HIS A 359 -2.45 8.79 -12.94
C HIS A 359 -3.86 9.26 -13.25
N SER A 360 -4.09 10.57 -13.26
CA SER A 360 -5.41 11.15 -13.44
C SER A 360 -5.84 11.21 -14.90
N ARG A 361 -7.16 11.19 -15.12
CA ARG A 361 -7.79 11.29 -16.43
C ARG A 361 -8.93 12.28 -16.33
N THR A 362 -8.98 13.24 -17.26
CA THR A 362 -10.12 14.16 -17.42
C THR A 362 -10.45 14.31 -18.90
N ASN A 363 -11.61 14.91 -19.20
CA ASN A 363 -12.01 15.22 -20.57
C ASN A 363 -11.53 16.60 -21.02
N GLY A 364 -11.11 17.47 -20.09
CA GLY A 364 -10.74 18.86 -20.39
C GLY A 364 -11.96 19.73 -20.66
N ASP A 365 -13.01 19.55 -19.84
CA ASP A 365 -14.26 20.31 -19.98
C ASP A 365 -14.01 21.81 -19.70
N ASP A 366 -14.87 22.68 -20.22
CA ASP A 366 -14.76 24.15 -20.07
C ASP A 366 -13.40 24.75 -20.50
N GLY A 367 -12.76 24.14 -21.50
CA GLY A 367 -11.47 24.60 -22.04
C GLY A 367 -10.29 24.32 -21.11
N LYS A 368 -10.46 23.46 -20.11
CA LYS A 368 -9.37 22.98 -19.24
C LYS A 368 -8.51 21.94 -19.95
N HIS A 369 -7.33 21.69 -19.39
CA HIS A 369 -6.41 20.72 -19.96
C HIS A 369 -6.96 19.29 -19.83
N LYS A 370 -7.04 18.57 -20.95
CA LYS A 370 -7.41 17.15 -20.94
C LYS A 370 -6.27 16.31 -20.38
N MET A 371 -6.39 15.85 -19.14
CA MET A 371 -5.39 15.00 -18.49
C MET A 371 -5.46 13.57 -19.03
N ARG A 372 -4.30 13.02 -19.41
CA ARG A 372 -4.13 11.63 -19.80
C ARG A 372 -3.11 10.96 -18.86
N PRO A 373 -3.41 9.78 -18.30
CA PRO A 373 -2.52 9.12 -17.37
C PRO A 373 -1.37 8.42 -18.08
N LEU A 374 -0.18 8.45 -17.47
CA LEU A 374 0.90 7.53 -17.83
C LEU A 374 0.68 6.17 -17.18
N PHE A 375 0.34 6.17 -15.89
CA PHE A 375 0.04 4.99 -15.09
C PHE A 375 -1.36 5.15 -14.50
N TYR A 376 -2.37 4.68 -15.23
CA TYR A 376 -3.78 4.84 -14.83
C TYR A 376 -4.04 4.24 -13.45
N ARG A 377 -4.65 5.01 -12.55
CA ARG A 377 -5.09 4.53 -11.25
C ARG A 377 -6.52 3.99 -11.33
N ARG A 378 -6.76 2.77 -10.85
CA ARG A 378 -8.12 2.30 -10.59
C ARG A 378 -8.67 2.96 -9.33
N GLU A 379 -9.84 3.56 -9.46
CA GLU A 379 -10.58 4.09 -8.34
C GLU A 379 -11.30 2.95 -7.62
N ARG A 380 -11.09 2.82 -6.30
CA ARG A 380 -11.78 1.80 -5.48
C ARG A 380 -13.23 2.20 -5.15
N HIS A 381 -13.57 3.46 -5.36
CA HIS A 381 -14.92 4.00 -5.28
C HIS A 381 -15.29 4.50 -6.67
N SER A 382 -15.63 3.59 -7.57
CA SER A 382 -16.39 3.98 -8.74
C SER A 382 -17.79 4.34 -8.26
N ASP A 383 -18.07 5.64 -8.12
CA ASP A 383 -19.44 6.08 -8.37
C ASP A 383 -19.72 5.65 -9.80
N LEU A 384 -20.46 4.55 -9.95
CA LEU A 384 -20.89 4.00 -11.23
C LEU A 384 -21.87 5.00 -11.86
N VAL A 385 -21.32 6.07 -12.39
CA VAL A 385 -22.01 6.98 -13.29
C VAL A 385 -21.08 7.11 -14.48
N VAL A 386 -21.63 6.93 -15.68
CA VAL A 386 -20.93 7.01 -16.97
C VAL A 386 -20.20 5.74 -17.44
N GLN A 387 -20.94 4.64 -17.62
CA GLN A 387 -20.62 3.66 -18.69
C GLN A 387 -21.85 3.23 -19.53
N ALA A 388 -23.02 3.85 -19.35
CA ALA A 388 -24.24 3.45 -20.07
C ALA A 388 -24.51 4.19 -21.39
N GLU A 389 -23.80 5.28 -21.72
CA GLU A 389 -24.15 6.13 -22.87
C GLU A 389 -23.32 5.87 -24.15
N HIS A 390 -22.67 4.71 -24.30
CA HIS A 390 -21.95 4.36 -25.53
C HIS A 390 -22.45 3.08 -26.21
N GLN A 391 -23.62 2.56 -25.81
CA GLN A 391 -24.25 1.41 -26.49
C GLN A 391 -25.62 1.69 -27.13
N SER A 392 -26.10 2.95 -27.12
CA SER A 392 -27.45 3.28 -27.63
C SER A 392 -27.52 4.21 -28.85
N GLU A 393 -26.40 4.54 -29.51
CA GLU A 393 -26.41 5.37 -30.73
C GLU A 393 -26.14 4.61 -32.04
N VAL A 394 -26.44 3.31 -32.10
CA VAL A 394 -26.51 2.58 -33.38
C VAL A 394 -27.76 1.70 -33.41
N VAL A 395 -28.96 2.28 -33.44
CA VAL A 395 -30.14 1.78 -34.18
C VAL A 395 -31.15 2.94 -34.31
N VAL A 396 -31.00 3.80 -35.31
CA VAL A 396 -32.14 4.46 -35.99
C VAL A 396 -31.74 4.68 -37.44
N GLY A 397 -32.42 3.99 -38.36
CA GLY A 397 -32.31 4.23 -39.80
C GLY A 397 -32.43 2.98 -40.66
N ASP A 398 -33.64 2.41 -40.75
CA ASP A 398 -34.22 1.94 -42.01
C ASP A 398 -35.68 1.49 -41.75
N GLY A 399 -36.61 2.21 -42.39
CA GLY A 399 -38.06 2.04 -42.28
C GLY A 399 -38.80 3.29 -42.74
#